data_AF-A0A534V0M4-F1
#
_entry.id   AF-A0A534V0M4-F1
#
_cell.length_a   1.000
_cell.length_b   1.000
_cell.length_c   1.000
_cell.angle_alpha   90.00
_cell.angle_beta   90.00
_cell.angle_gamma   90.00
#
_symmetry.space_group_name_H-M   'P 1'
#
loop_
_entity.id
_entity.type
_entity.pdbx_description
1 polymer ?
#
loop_
_entity_poly.entity_id
_entity_poly.type
_entity_poly.pdbx_seq_one_letter_code
_entity_poly.pdbx_strand_id
1 'polypeptide(L)' 'MATASNGTEALALLAESRFEAIITDLVMPNMNGLDLINLIRRQWPDMGVILMSG' A
#
# COMPACT_ATOMS: atom_id res chain seq x y z
N MET A 1 -6.10 7.23 -10.76
CA MET A 1 -5.50 5.91 -10.48
C MET A 1 -4.00 6.08 -10.56
N ALA A 2 -3.25 5.58 -9.57
CA ALA A 2 -1.80 5.63 -9.56
C ALA A 2 -1.27 4.20 -9.33
N THR A 3 -0.06 3.94 -9.79
CA THR A 3 0.61 2.64 -9.65
C THR A 3 1.95 2.86 -8.98
N ALA A 4 2.35 1.90 -8.14
CA ALA A 4 3.66 1.87 -7.51
C ALA A 4 4.29 0.49 -7.74
N SER A 5 5.59 0.47 -7.96
CA SER A 5 6.37 -0.75 -8.22
C SER A 5 6.86 -1.41 -6.93
N ASN A 6 6.73 -0.72 -5.79
CA ASN A 6 7.13 -1.21 -4.47
C ASN A 6 6.42 -0.40 -3.36
N GLY A 7 6.59 -0.86 -2.11
CA GLY A 7 6.00 -0.24 -0.94
C GLY A 7 6.44 1.20 -0.67
N THR A 8 7.70 1.56 -0.92
CA THR A 8 8.20 2.92 -0.69
C THR A 8 7.55 3.93 -1.64
N GLU A 9 7.43 3.59 -2.91
CA GLU A 9 6.73 4.42 -3.91
C GLU A 9 5.24 4.55 -3.57
N ALA A 10 4.61 3.46 -3.10
CA ALA A 10 3.21 3.51 -2.65
C ALA A 10 3.02 4.49 -1.47
N LEU A 11 3.95 4.50 -0.51
CA LEU A 11 3.90 5.43 0.63
C LEU A 11 4.10 6.89 0.21
N ALA A 12 4.99 7.16 -0.75
CA ALA A 12 5.16 8.50 -1.29
C ALA A 12 3.86 9.01 -1.94
N LEU A 13 3.20 8.17 -2.76
CA LEU A 13 1.92 8.50 -3.36
C LEU A 13 0.82 8.75 -2.31
N LEU A 14 0.74 7.89 -1.28
CA LEU A 14 -0.23 8.03 -0.17
C LEU A 14 0.00 9.30 0.67
N ALA A 15 1.22 9.83 0.71
CA ALA A 15 1.54 11.08 1.40
C ALA A 15 1.11 12.32 0.58
N GLU A 16 1.18 12.23 -0.75
CA GLU A 16 0.86 13.34 -1.65
C GLU A 16 -0.62 13.40 -2.04
N SER A 17 -1.34 12.30 -1.96
CA SER A 17 -2.73 12.18 -2.42
C SER A 17 -3.55 11.27 -1.53
N ARG A 18 -4.85 11.57 -1.40
CA ARG A 18 -5.80 10.67 -0.72
C ARG A 18 -6.29 9.58 -1.67
N PHE A 19 -6.28 8.36 -1.14
CA PHE A 19 -6.86 7.18 -1.77
C PHE A 19 -7.87 6.54 -0.82
N GLU A 20 -8.92 5.98 -1.38
CA GLU A 20 -9.96 5.26 -0.62
C GLU A 20 -9.64 3.77 -0.50
N ALA A 21 -8.84 3.24 -1.42
CA ALA A 21 -8.39 1.87 -1.39
C ALA A 21 -7.02 1.68 -2.03
N ILE A 22 -6.32 0.61 -1.62
CA ILE A 22 -5.10 0.11 -2.25
C ILE A 22 -5.27 -1.37 -2.60
N ILE A 23 -4.66 -1.76 -3.71
CA ILE A 23 -4.50 -3.17 -4.12
C ILE A 23 -2.99 -3.45 -4.15
N THR A 24 -2.53 -4.44 -3.41
CA THR A 24 -1.10 -4.76 -3.29
C THR A 24 -0.87 -6.27 -3.23
N ASP A 25 0.30 -6.73 -3.67
CA ASP A 25 0.72 -8.13 -3.56
C ASP A 25 1.39 -8.38 -2.20
N LEU A 26 1.32 -9.61 -1.70
CA LEU A 26 2.06 -10.04 -0.52
C LEU A 26 3.58 -10.02 -0.78
N VAL A 27 4.00 -10.46 -1.96
CA VAL A 27 5.41 -10.61 -2.31
C VAL A 27 5.82 -9.47 -3.25
N MET A 28 6.51 -8.48 -2.70
CA MET A 28 7.11 -7.39 -3.45
C MET A 28 8.62 -7.31 -3.20
N PRO A 29 9.43 -6.87 -4.19
CA PRO A 29 10.84 -6.57 -3.97
C PRO A 29 11.00 -5.38 -3.01
N ASN A 30 12.04 -5.43 -2.16
CA ASN A 30 12.47 -4.39 -1.21
C ASN A 30 11.58 -4.15 0.03
N MET A 31 10.26 -4.34 -0.03
CA MET A 31 9.35 -4.17 1.12
C MET A 31 8.24 -5.22 1.08
N ASN A 32 7.97 -5.88 2.21
CA ASN A 32 6.91 -6.87 2.33
C ASN A 32 5.53 -6.17 2.27
N GLY A 33 4.58 -6.71 1.51
CA GLY A 33 3.20 -6.20 1.46
C GLY A 33 2.54 -6.10 2.83
N LEU A 34 2.91 -6.97 3.79
CA LEU A 34 2.44 -6.89 5.17
C LEU A 34 2.91 -5.63 5.91
N ASP A 35 4.15 -5.20 5.69
CA ASP A 35 4.69 -4.00 6.34
C ASP A 35 3.99 -2.74 5.82
N LEU A 36 3.73 -2.70 4.51
CA LEU A 36 2.91 -1.67 3.88
C LEU A 36 1.51 -1.61 4.52
N ILE A 37 0.84 -2.74 4.63
CA ILE A 37 -0.51 -2.84 5.20
C ILE A 37 -0.52 -2.41 6.66
N ASN A 38 0.47 -2.83 7.44
CA ASN A 38 0.60 -2.44 8.84
C ASN A 38 0.75 -0.92 9.00
N LEU A 39 1.55 -0.28 8.15
CA LEU A 39 1.72 1.16 8.18
C LEU A 39 0.43 1.88 7.73
N ILE A 40 -0.21 1.37 6.68
CA ILE A 40 -1.47 1.90 6.17
C ILE A 40 -2.55 1.87 7.24
N ARG A 41 -2.75 0.75 7.93
CA ARG A 41 -3.75 0.62 8.99
C ARG A 41 -3.51 1.57 10.17
N ARG A 42 -2.26 2.00 10.38
CA ARG A 42 -1.90 2.97 11.42
C ARG A 42 -2.14 4.41 10.99
N GLN A 43 -1.81 4.77 9.75
CA GLN A 43 -1.84 6.16 9.26
C GLN A 43 -3.16 6.52 8.56
N TRP A 44 -3.78 5.55 7.89
CA TRP A 44 -5.04 5.69 7.15
C TRP A 44 -5.99 4.54 7.53
N PRO A 45 -6.53 4.53 8.76
CA PRO A 45 -7.34 3.42 9.29
C PRO A 45 -8.62 3.15 8.50
N ASP A 46 -9.15 4.16 7.81
CA ASP A 46 -10.37 4.06 6.99
C ASP A 46 -10.09 3.62 5.54
N MET A 47 -8.82 3.48 5.14
CA MET A 47 -8.49 3.10 3.76
C MET A 47 -8.70 1.60 3.54
N GLY A 48 -9.44 1.25 2.49
CA GLY A 48 -9.63 -0.14 2.06
C GLY A 48 -8.32 -0.77 1.61
N VAL A 49 -8.09 -2.03 1.98
CA VAL A 49 -6.89 -2.78 1.58
C VAL A 49 -7.31 -4.10 0.96
N ILE A 50 -6.89 -4.33 -0.28
CA ILE A 50 -7.01 -5.61 -0.98
C ILE A 50 -5.61 -6.18 -1.12
N LEU A 51 -5.39 -7.32 -0.47
CA LEU A 51 -4.17 -8.10 -0.62
C LEU A 51 -4.41 -9.18 -1.68
N MET A 52 -3.54 -9.20 -2.67
CA MET A 52 -3.48 -10.26 -3.69
C MET A 52 -2.34 -11.21 -3.32
N SER A 53 -2.58 -12.51 -3.42
CA SER A 53 -1.55 -13.54 -3.31
C SER A 53 -1.62 -14.42 -4.57
N GLY A 54 -0.53 -14.46 -5.33
CA GLY A 54 -0.34 -15.37 -6.46
C GLY A 54 0.25 -16.71 -6.05
#